data_AF-A0A0C2DFP5-F1
#
_entry.id   AF-A0A0C2DFP5-F1
#
_cell.length_a   1.000
_cell.length_b   1.000
_cell.length_c   1.000
_cell.angle_alpha   90.00
_cell.angle_beta   90.00
_cell.angle_gamma   90.00
#
_symmetry.space_group_name_H-M   'P 1'
#
loop_
_entity.id
_entity.type
_entity.pdbx_description
1 polymer ?
#
loop_
_entity_poly.entity_id
_entity_poly.type
_entity_poly.pdbx_seq_one_letter_code
_entity_poly.pdbx_strand_id
1 'polypeptide(L)'
;MCKRRSHLLQADSEALCNDWMRALQRTILALHESDEVVEPSRNSANVGVPTVPDAATTFEQIRRVPGNERCADCGSEQPKWVSINLGVVLCIECSGVHRSLGVQTSKVRSLTMDSIDPELRDVLLSLGNSQVNAIFLAHLPDKDVVPQPAFDNSSRQVREAWIKAKYVERRFAISSCERARSSAAVRKEHLTRHRNSTCGAVGPGR
;
A
#
# COMPACT_ATOMS: atom_id res chain seq x y z
N MET A 1 -5.25 26.53 11.81
CA MET A 1 -4.84 26.29 13.22
C MET A 1 -3.95 25.06 13.27
N CYS A 2 -2.64 25.21 13.48
CA CYS A 2 -1.71 24.08 13.58
C CYS A 2 -1.91 23.37 14.93
N LYS A 3 -2.32 22.09 14.92
CA LYS A 3 -2.42 21.28 16.14
C LYS A 3 -1.02 20.87 16.57
N ARG A 4 -0.51 21.48 17.64
CA ARG A 4 0.70 21.00 18.32
C ARG A 4 0.39 19.66 18.98
N ARG A 5 1.13 18.61 18.62
CA ARG A 5 1.09 17.30 19.29
C ARG A 5 2.34 17.17 20.15
N SER A 6 2.16 16.78 21.41
CA SER A 6 3.25 16.41 22.32
C SER A 6 3.24 14.88 22.50
N HIS A 7 4.43 14.30 22.53
CA HIS A 7 4.64 12.87 22.78
C HIS A 7 5.64 12.73 23.93
N LEU A 8 5.33 11.89 24.90
CA LEU A 8 6.23 11.55 26.01
C LEU A 8 6.83 10.17 25.75
N LEU A 9 8.15 10.08 25.85
CA LEU A 9 8.91 8.84 25.68
C LEU A 9 9.65 8.55 26.99
N GLN A 10 9.59 7.29 27.43
CA GLN A 10 10.28 6.83 28.64
C GLN A 10 11.34 5.79 28.23
N ALA A 11 12.51 5.85 28.86
CA ALA A 11 13.60 4.91 28.65
C ALA A 11 13.90 4.14 29.95
N ASP A 12 14.25 2.86 29.82
CA ASP A 12 14.51 1.97 30.95
C ASP A 12 15.94 2.11 31.52
N SER A 13 16.78 2.94 30.89
CA SER A 13 18.12 3.28 31.38
C SER A 13 18.58 4.65 30.87
N GLU A 14 19.53 5.25 31.59
CA GLU A 14 20.13 6.53 31.23
C GLU A 14 20.94 6.45 29.94
N ALA A 15 21.65 5.35 29.70
CA ALA A 15 22.38 5.12 28.45
C ALA A 15 21.43 5.14 27.24
N LEU A 16 20.31 4.42 27.34
CA LEU A 16 19.28 4.40 26.31
C LEU A 16 18.68 5.80 26.11
N CYS A 17 18.34 6.51 27.20
CA CYS A 17 17.86 7.90 27.12
C CYS A 17 18.83 8.80 26.31
N ASN A 18 20.12 8.72 26.61
CA ASN A 18 21.15 9.52 25.94
C ASN A 18 21.30 9.18 24.46
N ASP A 19 21.25 7.90 24.09
CA ASP A 19 21.34 7.49 22.67
C ASP A 19 20.13 7.95 21.87
N TRP A 20 18.93 7.86 22.44
CA TRP A 20 17.70 8.37 21.83
C TRP A 20 17.72 9.90 21.70
N MET A 21 18.19 10.63 22.73
CA MET A 21 18.35 12.09 22.64
C MET A 21 19.33 12.49 21.53
N ARG A 22 20.47 11.79 21.40
CA ARG A 22 21.44 12.04 20.32
C ARG A 22 20.85 11.75 18.95
N ALA A 23 20.09 10.67 18.79
CA ALA A 23 19.45 10.34 17.52
C ALA A 23 18.43 11.41 17.10
N LEU A 24 17.62 11.90 18.04
CA LEU A 24 16.67 12.99 17.81
C LEU A 24 17.39 14.29 17.45
N GLN A 25 18.43 14.66 18.20
CA GLN A 25 19.23 15.86 17.93
C GLN A 25 19.91 15.81 16.56
N ARG A 26 20.48 14.66 16.16
CA ARG A 26 21.05 14.47 14.82
C ARG A 26 20.02 14.66 13.72
N THR A 27 18.81 14.14 13.93
CA THR A 27 17.72 14.28 12.97
C THR A 27 17.28 15.74 12.84
N ILE A 28 17.17 16.47 13.96
CA ILE A 28 16.87 17.91 13.96
C ILE A 28 17.95 18.71 13.24
N LEU A 29 19.22 18.42 13.50
CA LEU A 29 20.35 19.09 12.84
C LEU A 29 20.37 18.82 11.33
N ALA A 30 20.15 17.58 10.90
CA ALA A 30 20.09 17.24 9.48
C ALA A 30 18.94 17.97 8.75
N LEU A 31 17.82 18.20 9.43
CA LEU A 31 16.69 18.98 8.89
C LEU A 31 16.96 20.49 8.86
N HIS A 32 17.83 21.00 9.74
CA HIS A 32 18.24 22.41 9.74
C HIS A 32 19.39 22.69 8.75
N GLU A 33 20.33 21.76 8.57
CA GLU A 33 21.42 21.89 7.59
C GLU A 33 20.91 21.88 6.14
N SER A 34 19.74 21.30 5.87
CA SER A 34 19.09 21.41 4.55
C SER A 34 18.55 22.81 4.21
N ASP A 35 18.55 23.76 5.15
CA ASP A 35 18.01 25.12 5.00
C ASP A 35 19.09 26.23 4.91
N GLU A 36 20.37 25.90 5.14
CA GLU A 36 21.48 26.88 5.03
C GLU A 36 21.95 27.01 3.57
N VAL A 37 21.30 27.92 2.85
CA VAL A 37 21.59 28.30 1.47
C VAL A 37 22.94 29.01 1.39
N VAL A 38 23.97 28.32 0.90
CA VAL A 38 25.19 28.96 0.39
C VAL A 38 24.88 29.47 -1.01
N GLU A 39 24.88 30.79 -1.21
CA GLU A 39 24.89 31.43 -2.53
C GLU A 39 26.14 31.03 -3.33
N PRO A 40 26.00 30.69 -4.62
CA PRO A 40 27.02 31.05 -5.58
C PRO A 40 26.44 31.74 -6.81
N SER A 41 27.08 32.86 -7.13
CA SER A 41 27.06 33.58 -8.39
C SER A 41 26.87 32.68 -9.63
N ARG A 42 25.85 33.02 -10.40
CA ARG A 42 25.71 32.90 -11.87
C ARG A 42 26.59 31.83 -12.53
N ASN A 43 25.99 30.70 -12.89
CA ASN A 43 26.02 30.18 -14.26
C ASN A 43 25.06 28.98 -14.45
N SER A 44 24.43 28.98 -15.61
CA SER A 44 23.41 28.04 -16.08
C SER A 44 23.93 26.60 -16.17
N ALA A 45 23.34 25.68 -15.42
CA ALA A 45 23.16 24.27 -15.78
C ALA A 45 22.15 23.63 -14.83
N ASN A 46 20.98 23.29 -15.37
CA ASN A 46 19.84 22.69 -14.70
C ASN A 46 20.18 21.27 -14.22
N VAL A 47 20.46 21.09 -12.92
CA VAL A 47 20.61 19.77 -12.27
C VAL A 47 19.50 19.64 -11.24
N GLY A 48 18.56 18.74 -11.51
CA GLY A 48 17.31 18.59 -10.78
C GLY A 48 17.48 18.17 -9.32
N VAL A 49 16.90 18.96 -8.43
CA VAL A 49 16.56 18.60 -7.06
C VAL A 49 15.51 17.47 -7.09
N PRO A 50 15.63 16.40 -6.28
CA PRO A 50 14.56 15.41 -6.17
C PRO A 50 13.37 16.03 -5.42
N THR A 51 12.45 16.62 -6.18
CA THR A 51 11.19 17.15 -5.68
C THR A 51 10.32 16.02 -5.17
N VAL A 52 9.88 16.11 -3.92
CA VAL A 52 8.83 15.26 -3.35
C VAL A 52 7.65 15.27 -4.32
N PRO A 53 7.17 14.11 -4.82
CA PRO A 53 6.11 14.09 -5.84
C PRO A 53 4.82 14.68 -5.27
N ASP A 54 4.29 15.70 -5.94
CA ASP A 54 3.01 16.34 -5.63
C ASP A 54 1.88 15.29 -5.55
N ALA A 55 0.87 15.51 -4.71
CA ALA A 55 -0.27 14.62 -4.54
C ALA A 55 -0.96 14.29 -5.88
N ALA A 56 -1.00 15.27 -6.81
CA ALA A 56 -1.49 15.07 -8.17
C ALA A 56 -0.68 14.02 -8.95
N THR A 57 0.65 14.03 -8.80
CA THR A 57 1.52 13.02 -9.44
C THR A 57 1.36 11.64 -8.80
N THR A 58 1.17 11.58 -7.49
CA THR A 58 0.96 10.33 -6.75
C THR A 58 -0.37 9.66 -7.14
N PHE A 59 -1.44 10.44 -7.25
CA PHE A 59 -2.74 9.94 -7.71
C PHE A 59 -2.65 9.30 -9.10
N GLU A 60 -2.04 10.01 -10.05
CA GLU A 60 -1.89 9.50 -11.42
C GLU A 60 -1.03 8.24 -11.50
N GLN A 61 0.02 8.14 -10.68
CA GLN A 61 0.82 6.92 -10.60
C GLN A 61 0.00 5.74 -10.06
N ILE A 62 -0.72 5.93 -8.96
CA ILE A 62 -1.57 4.88 -8.35
C ILE A 62 -2.67 4.44 -9.32
N ARG A 63 -3.26 5.37 -10.08
CA ARG A 63 -4.32 5.08 -11.06
C ARG A 63 -3.85 4.20 -12.22
N ARG A 64 -2.55 4.25 -12.58
CA ARG A 64 -1.96 3.44 -13.66
C ARG A 64 -1.65 2.00 -13.24
N VAL A 65 -1.71 1.69 -11.95
CA VAL A 65 -1.50 0.32 -11.46
C VAL A 65 -2.64 -0.58 -11.97
N PRO A 66 -2.38 -1.82 -12.41
CA PRO A 66 -3.39 -2.68 -13.00
C PRO A 66 -4.66 -2.87 -12.15
N GLY A 67 -5.83 -2.56 -12.71
CA GLY A 67 -7.14 -2.69 -12.07
C GLY A 67 -7.57 -1.45 -11.28
N ASN A 68 -6.70 -0.45 -11.10
CA ASN A 68 -7.03 0.77 -10.37
C ASN A 68 -7.84 1.77 -11.20
N GLU A 69 -8.07 1.49 -12.48
CA GLU A 69 -8.97 2.28 -13.34
C GLU A 69 -10.45 2.20 -12.91
N ARG A 70 -10.80 1.16 -12.14
CA ARG A 70 -12.15 0.88 -11.64
C ARG A 70 -12.12 0.60 -10.14
N CYS A 71 -13.24 0.89 -9.47
CA CYS A 71 -13.45 0.59 -8.05
C CYS A 71 -13.31 -0.92 -7.80
N ALA A 72 -12.53 -1.29 -6.78
CA ALA A 72 -12.24 -2.68 -6.46
C ALA A 72 -13.47 -3.55 -6.14
N ASP A 73 -14.58 -2.91 -5.73
CA ASP A 73 -15.75 -3.62 -5.20
C ASP A 73 -16.98 -3.57 -6.10
N CYS A 74 -17.19 -2.47 -6.83
CA CYS A 74 -18.38 -2.28 -7.66
C CYS A 74 -18.09 -1.97 -9.13
N GLY A 75 -16.82 -1.84 -9.52
CA GLY A 75 -16.43 -1.57 -10.91
C GLY A 75 -16.66 -0.13 -11.40
N SER A 76 -17.17 0.76 -10.54
CA SER A 76 -17.34 2.20 -10.81
C SER A 76 -16.05 2.84 -11.33
N GLU A 77 -16.15 3.73 -12.31
CA GLU A 77 -14.98 4.32 -12.97
C GLU A 77 -14.32 5.41 -12.13
N GLN A 78 -13.02 5.63 -12.39
CA GLN A 78 -12.24 6.72 -11.82
C GLN A 78 -12.35 6.83 -10.28
N PRO A 79 -12.06 5.75 -9.53
CA PRO A 79 -12.06 5.78 -8.07
C PRO A 79 -11.02 6.79 -7.54
N LYS A 80 -11.41 7.59 -6.54
CA LYS A 80 -10.54 8.63 -5.93
C LYS A 80 -10.24 8.40 -4.46
N TRP A 81 -10.67 7.26 -3.92
CA TRP A 81 -10.38 6.85 -2.55
C TRP A 81 -9.53 5.60 -2.55
N VAL A 82 -8.83 5.37 -1.45
CA VAL A 82 -7.98 4.20 -1.27
C VAL A 82 -8.12 3.65 0.13
N SER A 83 -8.10 2.33 0.26
CA SER A 83 -7.86 1.66 1.54
C SER A 83 -6.37 1.34 1.64
N ILE A 84 -5.64 2.13 2.43
CA ILE A 84 -4.16 2.09 2.46
C ILE A 84 -3.61 0.78 3.05
N ASN A 85 -4.36 0.11 3.93
CA ASN A 85 -3.94 -1.17 4.51
C ASN A 85 -4.32 -2.38 3.65
N LEU A 86 -5.30 -2.22 2.75
CA LEU A 86 -5.73 -3.29 1.84
C LEU A 86 -5.07 -3.18 0.47
N GLY A 87 -4.64 -1.97 0.08
CA GLY A 87 -4.03 -1.73 -1.23
C GLY A 87 -5.03 -1.61 -2.38
N VAL A 88 -6.27 -1.19 -2.10
CA VAL A 88 -7.35 -1.08 -3.09
C VAL A 88 -7.85 0.33 -3.27
N VAL A 89 -8.17 0.71 -4.50
CA VAL A 89 -8.84 1.97 -4.84
C VAL A 89 -10.35 1.79 -4.97
N LEU A 90 -11.09 2.78 -4.46
CA LEU A 90 -12.52 2.73 -4.19
C LEU A 90 -13.22 3.98 -4.72
N CYS A 91 -14.47 3.84 -5.18
CA CYS A 91 -15.35 4.98 -5.41
C CYS A 91 -15.85 5.57 -4.09
N ILE A 92 -16.50 6.73 -4.17
CA ILE A 92 -16.95 7.48 -2.97
C ILE A 92 -17.86 6.65 -2.07
N GLU A 93 -18.83 5.95 -2.67
CA GLU A 93 -19.82 5.17 -1.94
C GLU A 93 -19.24 3.91 -1.29
N CYS A 94 -18.41 3.14 -2.02
CA CYS A 94 -17.73 1.98 -1.44
C CYS A 94 -16.74 2.41 -0.35
N SER A 95 -16.08 3.56 -0.51
CA SER A 95 -15.26 4.13 0.56
C SER A 95 -16.07 4.42 1.83
N GLY A 96 -17.33 4.85 1.69
CA GLY A 96 -18.27 5.04 2.80
C GLY A 96 -18.62 3.75 3.52
N VAL A 97 -18.85 2.66 2.77
CA VAL A 97 -19.04 1.31 3.34
C VAL A 97 -17.79 0.86 4.09
N HIS A 98 -16.60 0.99 3.47
CA HIS A 98 -15.32 0.64 4.10
C HIS A 98 -15.08 1.37 5.42
N ARG A 99 -15.49 2.64 5.53
CA ARG A 99 -15.41 3.38 6.80
C ARG A 99 -16.29 2.76 7.89
N SER A 100 -17.49 2.30 7.53
CA SER A 100 -18.40 1.65 8.49
C SER A 100 -17.92 0.28 8.99
N LEU A 101 -16.97 -0.36 8.30
CA LEU A 101 -16.35 -1.60 8.77
C LEU A 101 -15.41 -1.38 9.97
N GLY A 102 -14.88 -0.16 10.16
CA GLY A 102 -13.91 0.18 11.19
C GLY A 102 -12.44 0.05 10.75
N VAL A 103 -11.57 0.74 11.49
CA VAL A 103 -10.15 0.96 11.13
C VAL A 103 -9.28 -0.29 11.20
N GLN A 104 -9.71 -1.29 11.97
CA GLN A 104 -9.06 -2.60 12.04
C GLN A 104 -9.24 -3.41 10.73
N THR A 105 -10.30 -3.12 9.97
CA THR A 105 -10.59 -3.75 8.69
C THR A 105 -10.08 -2.90 7.53
N SER A 106 -10.43 -1.61 7.50
CA SER A 106 -10.10 -0.73 6.38
C SER A 106 -9.77 0.69 6.82
N LYS A 107 -8.65 1.21 6.35
CA LYS A 107 -8.14 2.56 6.60
C LYS A 107 -8.28 3.39 5.33
N VAL A 108 -9.35 4.19 5.25
CA VAL A 108 -9.69 4.95 4.05
C VAL A 108 -8.99 6.31 4.00
N ARG A 109 -8.43 6.66 2.84
CA ARG A 109 -7.88 7.98 2.48
C ARG A 109 -8.42 8.45 1.12
N SER A 110 -8.48 9.75 0.92
CA SER A 110 -8.74 10.39 -0.37
C SER A 110 -7.43 10.59 -1.11
N LEU A 111 -7.33 10.10 -2.34
CA LEU A 111 -6.12 10.27 -3.16
C LEU A 111 -5.96 11.71 -3.67
N THR A 112 -7.02 12.52 -3.64
CA THR A 112 -7.00 13.91 -4.13
C THR A 112 -7.00 14.95 -3.01
N MET A 113 -7.30 14.56 -1.77
CA MET A 113 -7.44 15.50 -0.65
C MET A 113 -6.50 15.19 0.52
N ASP A 114 -6.05 13.95 0.68
CA ASP A 114 -5.14 13.57 1.76
C ASP A 114 -3.71 13.43 1.23
N SER A 115 -2.71 13.80 2.05
CA SER A 115 -1.32 13.44 1.79
C SER A 115 -1.13 11.94 2.02
N ILE A 116 -0.46 11.27 1.07
CA ILE A 116 -0.08 9.86 1.19
C ILE A 116 1.42 9.80 1.47
N ASP A 117 1.78 9.18 2.59
CA ASP A 117 3.19 9.02 2.97
C ASP A 117 3.94 8.22 1.89
N PRO A 118 5.21 8.55 1.58
CA PRO A 118 5.97 7.88 0.53
C PRO A 118 6.05 6.36 0.68
N GLU A 119 6.18 5.86 1.91
CA GLU A 119 6.24 4.43 2.19
C GLU A 119 4.89 3.75 1.88
N LEU A 120 3.78 4.42 2.18
CA LEU A 120 2.45 3.93 1.84
C LEU A 120 2.21 3.99 0.34
N ARG A 121 2.68 5.04 -0.34
CA ARG A 121 2.61 5.13 -1.80
C ARG A 121 3.29 3.93 -2.45
N ASP A 122 4.48 3.55 -2.03
CA ASP A 122 5.22 2.45 -2.65
C ASP A 122 4.49 1.10 -2.46
N VAL A 123 3.80 0.91 -1.33
CA VAL A 123 2.90 -0.24 -1.13
C VAL A 123 1.72 -0.19 -2.10
N LEU A 124 1.10 0.96 -2.31
CA LEU A 124 -0.02 1.12 -3.25
C LEU A 124 0.40 0.88 -4.71
N LEU A 125 1.63 1.25 -5.07
CA LEU A 125 2.18 1.05 -6.41
C LEU A 125 2.55 -0.43 -6.69
N SER A 126 2.85 -1.22 -5.66
CA SER A 126 3.24 -2.63 -5.81
C SER A 126 2.07 -3.62 -5.76
N LEU A 127 0.92 -3.22 -5.21
CA LEU A 127 -0.28 -4.05 -5.09
C LEU A 127 -1.25 -3.82 -6.27
N GLY A 128 -2.24 -2.94 -6.08
CA GLY A 128 -3.31 -2.67 -7.02
C GLY A 128 -4.50 -3.64 -6.93
N ASN A 129 -5.64 -3.17 -7.42
CA ASN A 129 -6.91 -3.88 -7.36
C ASN A 129 -6.86 -5.25 -8.03
N SER A 130 -6.14 -5.40 -9.14
CA SER A 130 -6.04 -6.71 -9.83
C SER A 130 -5.41 -7.76 -8.92
N GLN A 131 -4.30 -7.41 -8.25
CA GLN A 131 -3.59 -8.33 -7.36
C GLN A 131 -4.41 -8.63 -6.10
N VAL A 132 -5.03 -7.61 -5.51
CA VAL A 132 -5.85 -7.80 -4.30
C VAL A 132 -7.09 -8.63 -4.61
N ASN A 133 -7.76 -8.39 -5.74
CA ASN A 133 -8.91 -9.18 -6.16
C ASN A 133 -8.54 -10.63 -6.49
N ALA A 134 -7.36 -10.88 -7.08
CA ALA A 134 -6.86 -12.24 -7.27
C ALA A 134 -6.71 -13.03 -5.96
N ILE A 135 -6.52 -12.35 -4.82
CA ILE A 135 -6.44 -12.96 -3.50
C ILE A 135 -7.83 -13.10 -2.87
N PHE A 136 -8.61 -12.02 -2.87
CA PHE A 136 -9.88 -11.93 -2.14
C PHE A 136 -11.08 -12.54 -2.89
N LEU A 137 -10.96 -12.76 -4.19
CA LEU A 137 -11.98 -13.34 -5.07
C LEU A 137 -11.49 -14.65 -5.72
N ALA A 138 -10.43 -15.27 -5.19
CA ALA A 138 -9.80 -16.45 -5.77
C ALA A 138 -10.75 -17.65 -5.94
N HIS A 139 -11.70 -17.80 -5.02
CA HIS A 139 -12.66 -18.89 -4.98
C HIS A 139 -14.09 -18.34 -5.02
N LEU A 140 -14.43 -17.63 -6.09
CA LEU A 140 -15.80 -17.17 -6.28
C LEU A 140 -16.70 -18.40 -6.55
N PRO A 141 -17.62 -18.77 -5.64
CA PRO A 141 -18.59 -19.84 -5.87
C PRO A 141 -19.60 -19.43 -6.95
N ASP A 142 -20.29 -20.42 -7.53
CA ASP A 142 -21.43 -20.15 -8.41
C ASP A 142 -22.51 -19.32 -7.72
N LYS A 143 -23.28 -18.58 -8.54
CA LYS A 143 -24.11 -17.41 -8.20
C LYS A 143 -25.11 -17.58 -7.04
N ASP A 144 -25.41 -18.81 -6.63
CA ASP A 144 -26.48 -19.11 -5.67
C ASP A 144 -26.02 -19.20 -4.21
N VAL A 145 -24.70 -19.15 -3.94
CA VAL A 145 -24.14 -19.32 -2.57
C VAL A 145 -23.50 -18.03 -2.05
N VAL A 146 -23.59 -16.91 -2.79
CA VAL A 146 -22.92 -15.65 -2.43
C VAL A 146 -23.88 -14.46 -2.45
N PRO A 147 -23.64 -13.43 -1.61
CA PRO A 147 -24.34 -12.16 -1.79
C PRO A 147 -24.07 -11.64 -3.20
N GLN A 148 -25.09 -10.98 -3.78
CA GLN A 148 -24.99 -10.46 -5.14
C GLN A 148 -23.76 -9.54 -5.27
N PRO A 149 -22.92 -9.73 -6.31
CA PRO A 149 -21.83 -8.81 -6.60
C PRO A 149 -22.36 -7.38 -6.72
N ALA A 150 -21.65 -6.44 -6.13
CA ALA A 150 -22.00 -5.03 -6.27
C ALA A 150 -21.58 -4.52 -7.66
N PHE A 151 -22.41 -3.65 -8.23
CA PHE A 151 -22.17 -2.90 -9.46
C PHE A 151 -22.28 -1.39 -9.18
N ASP A 152 -21.88 -0.55 -10.14
CA ASP A 152 -21.87 0.92 -10.00
C ASP A 152 -23.24 1.52 -9.64
N ASN A 153 -24.34 0.92 -10.09
CA ASN A 153 -25.70 1.36 -9.75
C ASN A 153 -26.32 0.60 -8.57
N SER A 154 -25.56 -0.26 -7.89
CA SER A 154 -26.08 -1.07 -6.78
C SER A 154 -26.36 -0.22 -5.54
N SER A 155 -27.43 -0.58 -4.83
CA SER A 155 -27.80 0.07 -3.57
C SER A 155 -26.71 -0.08 -2.51
N ARG A 156 -26.74 0.81 -1.51
CA ARG A 156 -25.81 0.76 -0.38
C ARG A 156 -25.84 -0.59 0.34
N GLN A 157 -27.02 -1.20 0.48
CA GLN A 157 -27.20 -2.49 1.14
C GLN A 157 -26.51 -3.63 0.38
N VAL A 158 -26.63 -3.66 -0.95
CA VAL A 158 -25.94 -4.66 -1.79
C VAL A 158 -24.43 -4.49 -1.70
N ARG A 159 -23.94 -3.25 -1.77
CA ARG A 159 -22.51 -2.94 -1.59
C ARG A 159 -22.01 -3.39 -0.22
N GLU A 160 -22.76 -3.09 0.84
CA GLU A 160 -22.40 -3.46 2.20
C GLU A 160 -22.32 -4.98 2.39
N ALA A 161 -23.29 -5.73 1.87
CA ALA A 161 -23.28 -7.19 1.93
C ALA A 161 -22.07 -7.78 1.18
N TRP A 162 -21.82 -7.31 -0.05
CA TRP A 162 -20.69 -7.76 -0.86
C TRP A 162 -19.33 -7.46 -0.20
N ILE A 163 -19.14 -6.23 0.26
CA ILE A 163 -17.89 -5.76 0.87
C ILE A 163 -17.63 -6.49 2.20
N LYS A 164 -18.66 -6.73 3.02
CA LYS A 164 -18.51 -7.53 4.25
C LYS A 164 -18.10 -8.97 3.95
N ALA A 165 -18.77 -9.63 3.00
CA ALA A 165 -18.41 -10.98 2.59
C ALA A 165 -16.97 -11.07 2.07
N LYS A 166 -16.54 -10.06 1.31
CA LYS A 166 -15.19 -9.97 0.74
C LYS A 166 -14.12 -9.76 1.80
N TYR A 167 -14.23 -8.75 2.66
CA TYR A 167 -13.10 -8.33 3.52
C TYR A 167 -13.20 -8.75 4.99
N VAL A 168 -14.42 -8.90 5.52
CA VAL A 168 -14.64 -9.29 6.92
C VAL A 168 -14.72 -10.81 7.02
N GLU A 169 -15.64 -11.42 6.28
CA GLU A 169 -15.84 -12.88 6.28
C GLU A 169 -14.77 -13.60 5.45
N ARG A 170 -14.10 -12.88 4.53
CA ARG A 170 -13.08 -13.42 3.62
C ARG A 170 -13.56 -14.65 2.86
N ARG A 171 -14.85 -14.66 2.51
CA ARG A 171 -15.59 -15.83 2.02
C ARG A 171 -15.03 -16.45 0.75
N PHE A 172 -14.37 -15.64 -0.09
CA PHE A 172 -13.84 -16.07 -1.40
C PHE A 172 -12.30 -16.03 -1.44
N ALA A 173 -11.66 -15.71 -0.31
CA ALA A 173 -10.22 -15.54 -0.27
C ALA A 173 -9.49 -16.89 -0.24
N ILE A 174 -8.27 -16.94 -0.74
CA ILE A 174 -7.40 -18.12 -0.56
C ILE A 174 -7.21 -18.37 0.95
N SER A 175 -7.43 -19.62 1.38
CA SER A 175 -7.26 -19.98 2.78
C SER A 175 -5.82 -19.69 3.23
N SER A 176 -5.64 -19.31 4.51
CA SER A 176 -4.31 -19.00 5.03
C SER A 176 -3.34 -20.18 4.91
N CYS A 177 -3.83 -21.42 5.05
CA CYS A 177 -3.03 -22.63 4.83
C CYS A 177 -2.58 -22.77 3.37
N GLU A 178 -3.47 -22.49 2.42
CA GLU A 178 -3.16 -22.61 1.00
C GLU A 178 -2.19 -21.53 0.52
N ARG A 179 -2.33 -20.28 1.00
CA ARG A 179 -1.35 -19.22 0.75
C ARG A 179 0.04 -19.59 1.28
N ALA A 180 0.12 -20.17 2.47
CA ALA A 180 1.38 -20.61 3.06
C ALA A 180 2.03 -21.73 2.22
N ARG A 181 1.24 -22.70 1.75
CA ARG A 181 1.69 -23.78 0.87
C ARG A 181 2.20 -23.25 -0.47
N SER A 182 1.45 -22.37 -1.14
CA SER A 182 1.88 -21.78 -2.42
C SER A 182 3.15 -20.95 -2.26
N SER A 183 3.26 -20.17 -1.19
CA SER A 183 4.47 -19.39 -0.88
C SER A 183 5.69 -20.29 -0.63
N ALA A 184 5.49 -21.41 0.08
CA ALA A 184 6.55 -22.39 0.30
C ALA A 184 6.98 -23.08 -1.00
N ALA A 185 6.04 -23.39 -1.89
CA ALA A 185 6.32 -23.99 -3.20
C ALA A 185 7.16 -23.05 -4.09
N VAL A 186 6.79 -21.77 -4.18
CA VAL A 186 7.55 -20.77 -4.95
C VAL A 186 8.96 -20.60 -4.39
N ARG A 187 9.13 -20.55 -3.06
CA ARG A 187 10.47 -20.50 -2.44
C ARG A 187 11.31 -21.72 -2.78
N LYS A 188 10.72 -22.92 -2.76
CA LYS A 188 11.41 -24.17 -3.13
C LYS A 188 11.83 -24.15 -4.60
N GLU A 189 10.99 -23.64 -5.49
CA GLU A 189 11.31 -23.50 -6.91
C GLU A 189 12.46 -22.50 -7.14
N HIS A 190 12.43 -21.36 -6.47
CA HIS A 190 13.52 -20.37 -6.56
C HIS A 190 14.85 -20.94 -6.07
N LEU A 191 14.85 -21.66 -4.94
CA LEU A 191 16.03 -22.33 -4.39
C LEU A 191 16.58 -23.41 -5.32
N THR A 192 15.71 -24.20 -5.95
CA THR A 192 16.13 -25.25 -6.90
C THR A 192 16.70 -24.67 -8.18
N ARG A 193 16.14 -23.57 -8.71
CA ARG A 193 16.72 -22.83 -9.85
C ARG A 193 18.09 -22.24 -9.50
N HIS A 194 18.23 -21.61 -8.34
CA HIS A 194 19.52 -21.06 -7.90
C HIS A 194 20.58 -22.17 -7.76
N ARG A 195 20.22 -23.32 -7.17
CA ARG A 195 21.12 -24.47 -7.02
C ARG A 195 21.58 -25.03 -8.37
N ASN A 196 20.66 -25.13 -9.34
CA ASN A 196 20.99 -25.63 -10.68
C ASN A 196 21.85 -24.62 -11.47
N SER A 197 21.68 -23.31 -11.28
CA SER A 197 22.57 -22.30 -11.86
C SER A 197 23.96 -22.29 -11.24
N THR A 198 24.10 -22.58 -9.93
CA THR A 198 25.42 -22.64 -9.27
C THR A 198 26.20 -23.92 -9.57
N CYS A 199 25.55 -25.03 -9.90
CA CYS A 199 26.21 -26.30 -10.22
C CYS A 199 26.61 -26.47 -11.71
N GLY A 200 26.20 -25.55 -12.60
CA GLY A 200 26.52 -25.62 -14.03
C GLY A 200 27.90 -25.08 -14.44
N ALA A 201 28.70 -24.55 -13.50
CA ALA A 201 29.96 -23.84 -13.79
C ALA A 201 31.25 -24.65 -13.55
N VAL A 202 31.18 -25.98 -13.43
CA VAL A 202 32.38 -26.83 -13.34
C VAL A 202 32.36 -27.87 -14.47
N GLY A 203 32.73 -27.42 -15.67
CA GLY A 203 33.09 -28.32 -16.77
C GLY A 203 34.47 -28.95 -16.52
N PRO A 204 34.70 -30.22 -16.88
CA PRO A 204 35.96 -30.89 -16.61
C PRO A 204 37.03 -30.32 -17.56
N GLY A 205 38.04 -29.66 -16.98
CA GLY A 205 39.24 -29.28 -17.70
C GLY A 205 39.98 -30.53 -18.20
N ARG A 206 40.18 -30.60 -19.51
CA ARG A 206 41.16 -31.46 -20.17
C ARG A 206 41.99 -30.60 -21.10
#